data_AF-A0A2D6LSC7-F1
#
_entry.id   AF-A0A2D6LSC7-F1
#
_cell.length_a   1.000
_cell.length_b   1.000
_cell.length_c   1.000
_cell.angle_alpha   90.00
_cell.angle_beta   90.00
_cell.angle_gamma   90.00
#
_symmetry.space_group_name_H-M   'P 1'
#
loop_
_entity.id
_entity.type
_entity.pdbx_description
1 polymer ?
#
loop_
_entity_poly.entity_id
_entity_poly.type
_entity_poly.pdbx_seq_one_letter_code
_entity_poly.pdbx_strand_id
1 'polypeptide(L)'
;MKSNSILFSEKKKLVKYNPSKYSSEWELDFEYNVYGISRIDNYVFVTTCSNWGTTYTSLVEFDTGKKLWTLKEIFYTVHIIGDKLIYKDKKKYFNGIDINTGKNIFNTKPPYKWSTPKAMLLNGKFFLYNSKKTCQLNLENGDYSETKLPRGLDPKEMDFVLDEFQININNMPQSGGDAGHYMMMGDAGVGDAGGGGDGGGGGDG
;
A
#
# COMPACT_ATOMS: atom_id res chain seq x y z
N MET A 1 -6.83 21.22 16.62
CA MET A 1 -6.96 19.89 17.27
C MET A 1 -7.11 18.86 16.18
N LYS A 2 -6.36 17.75 16.22
CA LYS A 2 -6.64 16.61 15.33
C LYS A 2 -8.05 16.12 15.64
N SER A 3 -8.86 15.94 14.60
CA SER A 3 -10.23 15.44 14.74
C SER A 3 -10.22 14.03 15.34
N ASN A 4 -11.03 13.81 16.39
CA ASN A 4 -11.27 12.50 16.99
C ASN A 4 -12.29 11.66 16.18
N SER A 5 -12.63 12.09 14.96
CA SER A 5 -13.55 11.36 14.10
C SER A 5 -12.95 10.03 13.65
N ILE A 6 -13.79 9.01 13.59
CA ILE A 6 -13.45 7.68 13.09
C ILE A 6 -13.95 7.51 11.65
N LEU A 7 -13.37 6.56 10.92
CA LEU A 7 -13.92 6.04 9.67
C LEU A 7 -14.41 4.62 9.88
N PHE A 8 -15.59 4.33 9.36
CA PHE A 8 -16.07 2.96 9.22
C PHE A 8 -16.82 2.81 7.91
N SER A 9 -16.94 1.56 7.45
CA SER A 9 -17.69 1.24 6.24
C SER A 9 -18.91 0.38 6.53
N GLU A 10 -20.00 0.64 5.84
CA GLU A 10 -21.22 -0.17 5.84
C GLU A 10 -21.50 -0.63 4.41
N LYS A 11 -21.11 -1.86 4.08
CA LYS A 11 -21.21 -2.42 2.72
C LYS A 11 -20.56 -1.49 1.69
N LYS A 12 -21.36 -0.75 0.93
CA LYS A 12 -20.93 0.16 -0.15
C LYS A 12 -20.69 1.59 0.31
N LYS A 13 -20.85 1.90 1.60
CA LYS A 13 -20.75 3.25 2.13
C LYS A 13 -19.52 3.40 3.02
N LEU A 14 -18.85 4.53 2.92
CA LEU A 14 -17.85 5.00 3.88
C LEU A 14 -18.44 6.15 4.70
N VAL A 15 -18.28 6.11 6.01
CA VAL A 15 -18.82 7.11 6.93
C VAL A 15 -17.68 7.67 7.77
N LYS A 16 -17.59 9.01 7.83
CA LYS A 16 -16.84 9.70 8.88
C LYS A 16 -17.79 10.07 10.00
N TYR A 17 -17.45 9.66 11.21
CA TYR A 17 -18.32 9.81 12.37
C TYR A 17 -17.63 10.55 13.49
N ASN A 18 -18.34 11.52 14.05
CA ASN A 18 -17.89 12.28 15.20
C ASN A 18 -18.38 11.61 16.50
N PRO A 19 -17.50 10.93 17.26
CA PRO A 19 -17.93 10.24 18.47
C PRO A 19 -18.36 11.18 19.60
N SER A 20 -17.98 12.46 19.57
CA SER A 20 -18.41 13.45 20.56
C SER A 20 -19.81 13.99 20.28
N LYS A 21 -20.22 14.03 19.01
CA LYS A 21 -21.56 14.49 18.59
C LYS A 21 -22.53 13.35 18.31
N TYR A 22 -22.03 12.13 18.29
CA TYR A 22 -22.76 10.93 17.90
C TYR A 22 -23.43 11.03 16.51
N SER A 23 -22.80 11.71 15.56
CA SER A 23 -23.36 11.98 14.24
C SER A 23 -22.36 11.74 13.12
N SER A 24 -22.85 11.41 11.93
CA SER A 24 -22.03 11.44 10.72
C SER A 24 -21.61 12.87 10.40
N GLU A 25 -20.35 13.06 10.00
CA GLU A 25 -19.82 14.32 9.47
C GLU A 25 -19.97 14.36 7.95
N TRP A 26 -19.68 13.23 7.30
CA TRP A 26 -19.99 12.99 5.90
C TRP A 26 -20.12 11.50 5.63
N GLU A 27 -20.80 11.19 4.53
CA GLU A 27 -21.02 9.84 4.01
C GLU A 27 -20.69 9.83 2.52
N LEU A 28 -20.11 8.72 2.05
CA LEU A 28 -19.75 8.54 0.65
C LEU A 28 -20.12 7.13 0.19
N ASP A 29 -20.98 7.06 -0.82
CA ASP A 29 -21.36 5.80 -1.45
C ASP A 29 -20.38 5.40 -2.57
N PHE A 30 -20.14 4.09 -2.67
CA PHE A 30 -19.35 3.43 -3.71
C PHE A 30 -20.24 2.50 -4.54
N GLU A 31 -19.81 2.23 -5.77
CA GLU A 31 -20.51 1.29 -6.65
C GLU A 31 -20.50 -0.15 -6.09
N TYR A 32 -19.42 -0.52 -5.40
CA TYR A 32 -19.15 -1.84 -4.87
C TYR A 32 -18.87 -1.82 -3.37
N ASN A 33 -18.88 -3.00 -2.73
CA ASN A 33 -18.60 -3.11 -1.30
C ASN A 33 -17.17 -2.65 -1.00
N VAL A 34 -17.02 -1.94 0.12
CA VAL A 34 -15.74 -1.56 0.71
C VAL A 34 -15.16 -2.77 1.42
N TYR A 35 -13.92 -3.11 1.08
CA TYR A 35 -13.18 -4.24 1.64
C TYR A 35 -11.94 -3.81 2.43
N GLY A 36 -11.49 -2.57 2.25
CA GLY A 36 -10.34 -2.04 2.95
C GLY A 36 -10.38 -0.53 3.01
N ILE A 37 -9.94 0.00 4.15
CA ILE A 37 -9.72 1.42 4.37
C ILE A 37 -8.32 1.59 4.98
N SER A 38 -7.57 2.54 4.47
CA SER A 38 -6.27 2.95 5.02
C SER A 38 -6.15 4.45 4.92
N ARG A 39 -5.41 5.08 5.83
CA ARG A 39 -5.35 6.54 5.90
C ARG A 39 -3.94 7.04 6.17
N ILE A 40 -3.47 7.95 5.34
CA ILE A 40 -2.27 8.76 5.54
C ILE A 40 -2.71 10.22 5.63
N ASP A 41 -2.61 10.82 6.81
CA ASP A 41 -3.00 12.21 7.04
C ASP A 41 -4.41 12.56 6.52
N ASN A 42 -4.57 13.42 5.52
CA ASN A 42 -5.88 13.75 4.92
C ASN A 42 -6.30 12.80 3.79
N TYR A 43 -5.50 11.80 3.45
CA TYR A 43 -5.73 10.89 2.32
C TYR A 43 -6.25 9.54 2.80
N VAL A 44 -7.48 9.21 2.41
CA VAL A 44 -8.13 7.93 2.70
C VAL A 44 -8.14 7.08 1.44
N PHE A 45 -7.44 5.96 1.49
CA PHE A 45 -7.46 4.91 0.48
C PHE A 45 -8.61 3.97 0.76
N VAL A 46 -9.49 3.80 -0.22
CA VAL A 46 -10.66 2.92 -0.12
C VAL A 46 -10.57 1.85 -1.20
N THR A 47 -10.50 0.61 -0.76
CA THR A 47 -10.47 -0.56 -1.64
C THR A 47 -11.89 -1.12 -1.77
N THR A 48 -12.38 -1.22 -3.00
CA THR A 48 -13.67 -1.86 -3.31
C THR A 48 -13.49 -3.01 -4.29
N CYS A 49 -14.41 -3.98 -4.31
CA CYS A 49 -14.33 -5.13 -5.20
C CYS A 49 -15.67 -5.39 -5.87
N SER A 50 -15.68 -5.49 -7.21
CA SER A 50 -16.87 -5.85 -7.96
C SER A 50 -17.32 -7.27 -7.69
N ASN A 51 -18.57 -7.56 -8.05
CA ASN A 51 -19.13 -8.91 -7.97
C ASN A 51 -18.33 -9.95 -8.80
N TRP A 52 -17.50 -9.49 -9.73
CA TRP A 52 -16.64 -10.32 -10.59
C TRP A 52 -15.18 -10.37 -10.12
N GLY A 53 -14.89 -9.92 -8.89
CA GLY A 53 -13.53 -9.95 -8.32
C GLY A 53 -12.60 -8.85 -8.81
N THR A 54 -13.11 -7.84 -9.53
CA THR A 54 -12.29 -6.70 -9.95
C THR A 54 -12.12 -5.72 -8.80
N THR A 55 -10.88 -5.49 -8.37
CA THR A 55 -10.56 -4.54 -7.30
C THR A 55 -10.31 -3.13 -7.84
N TYR A 56 -10.78 -2.14 -7.10
CA TYR A 56 -10.57 -0.72 -7.34
C TYR A 56 -10.01 -0.05 -6.09
N THR A 57 -9.17 0.96 -6.27
CA THR A 57 -8.69 1.84 -5.22
C THR A 57 -9.19 3.25 -5.49
N SER A 58 -9.82 3.88 -4.51
CA SER A 58 -10.22 5.29 -4.56
C SER A 58 -9.48 6.11 -3.52
N LEU A 59 -9.24 7.38 -3.83
CA LEU A 59 -8.72 8.36 -2.88
C LEU A 59 -9.80 9.34 -2.46
N VAL A 60 -9.97 9.51 -1.16
CA VAL A 60 -10.96 10.38 -0.56
C VAL A 60 -10.27 11.30 0.44
N GLU A 61 -10.62 12.58 0.43
CA GLU A 61 -10.17 13.53 1.45
C GLU A 61 -10.88 13.25 2.79
N PHE A 62 -10.11 13.01 3.85
CA PHE A 62 -10.66 12.72 5.18
C PHE A 62 -11.50 13.88 5.71
N ASP A 63 -11.08 15.12 5.48
CA ASP A 63 -11.76 16.28 6.03
C ASP A 63 -13.10 16.56 5.37
N THR A 64 -13.20 16.38 4.05
CA THR A 64 -14.34 16.81 3.25
C THR A 64 -15.23 15.67 2.75
N GLY A 65 -14.73 14.44 2.72
CA GLY A 65 -15.39 13.30 2.07
C GLY A 65 -15.34 13.36 0.54
N LYS A 66 -14.60 14.33 -0.04
CA LYS A 66 -14.47 14.48 -1.48
C LYS A 66 -13.65 13.32 -2.06
N LYS A 67 -14.27 12.55 -2.96
CA LYS A 67 -13.57 11.55 -3.77
C LYS A 67 -12.79 12.24 -4.88
N LEU A 68 -11.47 12.08 -4.88
CA LEU A 68 -10.58 12.66 -5.88
C LEU A 68 -10.54 11.82 -7.16
N TRP A 69 -10.41 10.52 -7.01
CA TRP A 69 -10.36 9.59 -8.14
C TRP A 69 -10.65 8.15 -7.72
N THR A 70 -10.87 7.29 -8.72
CA THR A 70 -10.98 5.83 -8.59
C THR A 70 -10.15 5.19 -9.70
N LEU A 71 -9.29 4.23 -9.36
CA LEU A 71 -8.43 3.49 -10.28
C LEU A 71 -8.68 2.00 -10.15
N LYS A 72 -8.65 1.27 -11.28
CA LYS A 72 -8.72 -0.19 -11.34
C LYS A 72 -7.35 -0.80 -11.07
N GLU A 73 -6.83 -0.59 -9.86
CA GLU A 73 -5.51 -1.04 -9.43
C GLU A 73 -5.51 -1.34 -7.93
N ILE A 74 -4.62 -2.23 -7.49
CA ILE A 74 -4.34 -2.45 -6.07
C ILE A 74 -3.00 -1.80 -5.74
N PHE A 75 -3.01 -0.95 -4.73
CA PHE A 75 -1.80 -0.28 -4.27
C PHE A 75 -1.15 -1.09 -3.16
N TYR A 76 0.10 -1.44 -3.35
CA TYR A 76 0.99 -1.98 -2.34
C TYR A 76 2.06 -0.95 -2.02
N THR A 77 2.48 -0.87 -0.76
CA THR A 77 3.60 -0.01 -0.33
C THR A 77 3.45 1.41 -0.88
N VAL A 78 2.57 2.19 -0.27
CA VAL A 78 2.27 3.56 -0.72
C VAL A 78 3.18 4.55 -0.03
N HIS A 79 3.69 5.53 -0.79
CA HIS A 79 4.42 6.69 -0.30
C HIS A 79 3.84 7.97 -0.90
N ILE A 80 3.79 9.05 -0.11
CA ILE A 80 3.33 10.36 -0.56
C ILE A 80 4.50 11.35 -0.44
N ILE A 81 4.80 12.05 -1.54
CA ILE A 81 5.95 12.96 -1.64
C ILE A 81 5.49 14.22 -2.38
N GLY A 82 5.19 15.29 -1.65
CA GLY A 82 4.61 16.49 -2.23
C GLY A 82 3.28 16.19 -2.90
N ASP A 83 3.18 16.46 -4.20
CA ASP A 83 2.00 16.19 -5.04
C ASP A 83 1.99 14.80 -5.69
N LYS A 84 2.98 13.95 -5.38
CA LYS A 84 3.15 12.63 -5.99
C LYS A 84 2.75 11.53 -5.02
N LEU A 85 2.04 10.56 -5.54
CA LEU A 85 1.80 9.29 -4.88
C LEU A 85 2.57 8.19 -5.61
N ILE A 86 3.42 7.49 -4.86
CA ILE A 86 4.21 6.37 -5.35
C ILE A 86 3.64 5.09 -4.77
N TYR A 87 3.43 4.08 -5.61
CA TYR A 87 2.95 2.77 -5.17
C TYR A 87 3.54 1.63 -5.99
N LYS A 88 3.57 0.44 -5.39
CA LYS A 88 3.85 -0.83 -6.05
C LYS A 88 2.54 -1.46 -6.52
N ASP A 89 2.47 -1.94 -7.75
CA ASP A 89 1.29 -2.66 -8.26
C ASP A 89 1.41 -4.20 -8.12
N LYS A 90 0.38 -4.93 -8.58
CA LYS A 90 0.40 -6.41 -8.58
C LYS A 90 1.54 -7.04 -9.39
N LYS A 91 2.04 -6.34 -10.42
CA LYS A 91 3.19 -6.74 -11.23
C LYS A 91 4.51 -6.37 -10.57
N LYS A 92 4.46 -5.78 -9.37
CA LYS A 92 5.57 -5.26 -8.58
C LYS A 92 6.22 -4.03 -9.21
N TYR A 93 5.57 -3.35 -10.16
CA TYR A 93 6.14 -2.15 -10.78
C TYR A 93 5.91 -0.97 -9.85
N PHE A 94 6.87 -0.05 -9.84
CA PHE A 94 6.73 1.23 -9.16
C PHE A 94 6.03 2.21 -10.09
N ASN A 95 4.96 2.79 -9.58
CA ASN A 95 4.11 3.73 -10.29
C ASN A 95 4.17 5.07 -9.57
N GLY A 96 4.30 6.14 -10.34
CA GLY A 96 4.09 7.50 -9.85
C GLY A 96 2.83 8.07 -10.45
N ILE A 97 1.96 8.64 -9.62
CA ILE A 97 0.77 9.36 -10.07
C ILE A 97 0.71 10.74 -9.39
N ASP A 98 0.08 11.70 -10.05
CA ASP A 98 -0.35 12.94 -9.41
C ASP A 98 -1.47 12.61 -8.41
N ILE A 99 -1.27 12.96 -7.13
CA ILE A 99 -2.17 12.55 -6.05
C ILE A 99 -3.56 13.19 -6.18
N ASN A 100 -3.66 14.36 -6.79
CA ASN A 100 -4.91 15.11 -6.89
C ASN A 100 -5.81 14.60 -8.03
N THR A 101 -5.20 14.09 -9.11
CA THR A 101 -5.91 13.72 -10.34
C THR A 101 -5.88 12.22 -10.63
N GLY A 102 -4.97 11.47 -9.99
CA GLY A 102 -4.75 10.05 -10.24
C GLY A 102 -4.07 9.76 -11.59
N LYS A 103 -3.59 10.79 -12.29
CA LYS A 103 -2.95 10.65 -13.60
C LYS A 103 -1.54 10.08 -13.45
N ASN A 104 -1.20 9.16 -14.34
CA ASN A 104 0.14 8.57 -14.37
C ASN A 104 1.21 9.61 -14.72
N ILE A 105 2.31 9.56 -13.97
CA ILE A 105 3.56 10.27 -14.23
C ILE A 105 4.55 9.26 -14.82
N PHE A 106 4.73 8.12 -14.16
CA PHE A 106 5.57 7.03 -14.65
C PHE A 106 5.06 5.64 -14.22
N ASN A 107 5.56 4.62 -14.91
CA ASN A 107 5.39 3.20 -14.59
C ASN A 107 6.72 2.49 -14.87
N THR A 108 7.38 1.96 -13.84
CA THR A 108 8.72 1.40 -13.97
C THR A 108 8.83 0.01 -13.34
N LYS A 109 9.41 -0.92 -14.10
CA LYS A 109 9.76 -2.26 -13.60
C LYS A 109 10.79 -2.16 -12.48
N PRO A 110 10.80 -3.07 -11.50
CA PRO A 110 11.86 -3.12 -10.51
C PRO A 110 13.26 -3.13 -11.13
N PRO A 111 14.26 -2.48 -10.50
CA PRO A 111 15.65 -2.50 -10.96
C PRO A 111 16.31 -3.88 -10.82
N TYR A 112 15.64 -4.84 -10.16
CA TYR A 112 16.19 -6.16 -9.84
C TYR A 112 15.36 -7.28 -10.46
N LYS A 113 16.03 -8.27 -11.09
CA LYS A 113 15.37 -9.40 -11.75
C LYS A 113 14.81 -10.45 -10.77
N TRP A 114 15.50 -10.68 -9.66
CA TRP A 114 15.26 -11.84 -8.77
C TRP A 114 14.86 -11.47 -7.34
N SER A 115 14.65 -10.18 -7.06
CA SER A 115 14.22 -9.72 -5.73
C SER A 115 13.28 -8.54 -5.87
N THR A 116 12.34 -8.43 -4.93
CA THR A 116 11.52 -7.22 -4.81
C THR A 116 12.32 -6.21 -3.99
N PRO A 117 12.60 -5.01 -4.51
CA PRO A 117 13.29 -4.00 -3.73
C PRO A 117 12.44 -3.57 -2.54
N LYS A 118 13.09 -3.34 -1.40
CA LYS A 118 12.54 -2.49 -0.33
C LYS A 118 12.57 -1.05 -0.81
N ALA A 119 11.59 -0.26 -0.39
CA ALA A 119 11.50 1.16 -0.72
C ALA A 119 11.70 2.01 0.53
N MET A 120 12.33 3.18 0.37
CA MET A 120 12.53 4.14 1.44
C MET A 120 12.57 5.56 0.88
N LEU A 121 11.83 6.47 1.50
CA LEU A 121 11.96 7.90 1.29
C LEU A 121 12.96 8.46 2.30
N LEU A 122 13.97 9.18 1.83
CA LEU A 122 14.94 9.83 2.70
C LEU A 122 15.32 11.18 2.13
N ASN A 123 14.99 12.24 2.87
CA ASN A 123 15.26 13.64 2.48
C ASN A 123 14.77 13.96 1.04
N GLY A 124 13.51 13.59 0.74
CA GLY A 124 12.89 13.81 -0.57
C GLY A 124 13.40 12.90 -1.70
N LYS A 125 14.36 12.00 -1.43
CA LYS A 125 14.87 11.03 -2.41
C LYS A 125 14.27 9.66 -2.17
N PHE A 126 13.83 9.02 -3.24
CA PHE A 126 13.24 7.69 -3.18
C PHE A 126 14.27 6.63 -3.54
N PHE A 127 14.58 5.76 -2.58
CA PHE A 127 15.55 4.68 -2.72
C PHE A 127 14.83 3.35 -2.85
N LEU A 128 15.26 2.57 -3.82
CA LEU A 128 14.96 1.15 -3.95
C LEU A 128 16.22 0.37 -3.60
N TYR A 129 16.13 -0.60 -2.71
CA TYR A 129 17.31 -1.32 -2.26
C TYR A 129 17.03 -2.78 -1.92
N ASN A 130 18.07 -3.59 -1.96
CA ASN A 130 18.17 -4.89 -1.32
C ASN A 130 19.55 -5.00 -0.66
N SER A 131 19.86 -6.15 -0.04
CA SER A 131 21.13 -6.38 0.66
C SER A 131 22.39 -6.25 -0.22
N LYS A 132 22.25 -6.17 -1.54
CA LYS A 132 23.38 -6.13 -2.50
C LYS A 132 23.49 -4.82 -3.25
N LYS A 133 22.37 -4.19 -3.58
CA LYS A 133 22.29 -3.05 -4.49
C LYS A 133 21.31 -2.01 -3.99
N THR A 134 21.59 -0.76 -4.35
CA THR A 134 20.74 0.38 -4.07
C THR A 134 20.62 1.21 -5.33
N CYS A 135 19.40 1.63 -5.63
CA CYS A 135 19.08 2.51 -6.74
C CYS A 135 18.28 3.70 -6.21
N GLN A 136 18.51 4.88 -6.76
CA GLN A 136 17.63 6.03 -6.56
C GLN A 136 16.65 6.09 -7.73
N LEU A 137 15.36 6.18 -7.43
CA LEU A 137 14.29 6.40 -8.40
C LEU A 137 14.16 7.90 -8.69
N ASN A 138 14.15 8.26 -9.97
CA ASN A 138 13.79 9.60 -10.43
C ASN A 138 12.26 9.71 -10.48
N LEU A 139 11.71 10.60 -9.66
CA LEU A 139 10.26 10.76 -9.49
C LEU A 139 9.57 11.48 -10.66
N GLU A 140 10.34 12.07 -11.57
CA GLU A 140 9.78 12.80 -12.72
C GLU A 140 9.57 11.90 -13.94
N ASN A 141 10.42 10.88 -14.12
CA ASN A 141 10.40 10.04 -15.31
C ASN A 141 10.42 8.53 -15.04
N GLY A 142 10.61 8.12 -13.79
CA GLY A 142 10.63 6.72 -13.40
C GLY A 142 11.98 6.01 -13.57
N ASP A 143 13.03 6.67 -14.04
CA ASP A 143 14.35 6.04 -14.26
C ASP A 143 15.07 5.72 -12.94
N TYR A 144 16.06 4.81 -13.01
CA TYR A 144 16.92 4.48 -11.88
C TYR A 144 18.39 4.82 -12.15
N SER A 145 19.06 5.23 -11.08
CA SER A 145 20.52 5.32 -11.03
C SER A 145 21.05 4.47 -9.87
N GLU A 146 22.05 3.63 -10.12
CA GLU A 146 22.72 2.89 -9.05
C GLU A 146 23.44 3.87 -8.13
N THR A 147 23.31 3.68 -6.81
CA THR A 147 23.83 4.59 -5.80
C THR A 147 24.14 3.84 -4.50
N LYS A 148 24.51 4.57 -3.44
CA LYS A 148 24.66 4.04 -2.08
C LYS A 148 23.66 4.71 -1.14
N LEU A 149 23.23 3.98 -0.11
CA LEU A 149 22.51 4.60 0.99
C LEU A 149 23.42 5.59 1.75
N PRO A 150 22.85 6.64 2.37
CA PRO A 150 23.61 7.57 3.19
C PRO A 150 24.36 6.88 4.34
N ARG A 151 25.41 7.56 4.83
CA ARG A 151 26.25 7.05 5.93
C ARG A 151 25.40 6.66 7.13
N GLY A 152 25.66 5.47 7.68
CA GLY A 152 24.94 4.93 8.84
C GLY A 152 23.80 3.98 8.50
N LEU A 153 23.46 3.82 7.21
CA LEU A 153 22.47 2.85 6.74
C LEU A 153 23.17 1.74 5.96
N ASP A 154 23.14 0.51 6.49
CA ASP A 154 23.61 -0.69 5.80
C ASP A 154 22.41 -1.50 5.30
N PRO A 155 22.20 -1.63 3.97
CA PRO A 155 21.07 -2.37 3.44
C PRO A 155 21.08 -3.88 3.78
N LYS A 156 22.20 -4.43 4.26
CA LYS A 156 22.29 -5.82 4.72
C LYS A 156 21.73 -6.03 6.12
N GLU A 157 21.84 -5.02 6.97
CA GLU A 157 21.42 -5.06 8.37
C GLU A 157 20.00 -4.48 8.57
N MET A 158 19.44 -3.83 7.55
CA MET A 158 18.12 -3.21 7.58
C MET A 158 17.01 -4.21 7.22
N ASP A 159 16.27 -4.67 8.24
CA ASP A 159 15.14 -5.59 8.06
C ASP A 159 13.84 -4.88 7.69
N PHE A 160 13.43 -3.88 8.45
CA PHE A 160 12.19 -3.13 8.21
C PHE A 160 12.46 -1.63 8.19
N VAL A 161 11.83 -0.94 7.25
CA VAL A 161 11.80 0.52 7.19
C VAL A 161 10.35 0.94 7.22
N LEU A 162 10.04 1.83 8.17
CA LEU A 162 8.77 2.52 8.28
C LEU A 162 9.08 4.01 8.19
N ASP A 163 8.59 4.63 7.12
CA ASP A 163 8.61 6.07 6.90
C ASP A 163 7.23 6.66 7.29
N GLU A 164 7.20 7.95 7.66
CA GLU A 164 6.01 8.72 8.04
C GLU A 164 4.89 8.60 6.99
N PHE A 165 5.26 8.50 5.72
CA PHE A 165 4.31 8.39 4.61
C PHE A 165 4.20 6.98 4.03
N GLN A 166 4.76 5.96 4.70
CA GLN A 166 4.69 4.58 4.23
C GLN A 166 3.52 3.83 4.88
N ILE A 167 2.58 3.38 4.06
CA ILE A 167 1.60 2.36 4.50
C ILE A 167 1.81 1.07 3.71
N ASN A 168 2.04 -0.01 4.46
CA ASN A 168 1.83 -1.36 3.97
C ASN A 168 0.34 -1.67 4.11
N ILE A 169 -0.41 -1.62 3.00
CA ILE A 169 -1.88 -1.80 2.98
C ILE A 169 -2.31 -3.26 3.23
N ASN A 170 -1.37 -4.17 3.48
CA ASN A 170 -1.65 -5.60 3.58
C ASN A 170 -2.17 -6.09 4.94
N ASN A 171 -2.63 -5.20 5.80
CA ASN A 171 -3.49 -5.58 6.91
C ASN A 171 -4.90 -5.08 6.60
N MET A 172 -5.69 -5.88 5.86
CA MET A 172 -7.14 -5.76 5.98
C MET A 172 -7.50 -6.09 7.43
N PRO A 173 -8.08 -5.18 8.23
CA PRO A 173 -8.72 -5.57 9.48
C PRO A 173 -9.95 -6.39 9.10
N GLN A 174 -9.80 -7.70 8.99
CA GLN A 174 -10.92 -8.56 8.63
C GLN A 174 -11.78 -8.81 9.87
N SER A 175 -12.87 -8.03 10.00
CA SER A 175 -13.96 -8.38 10.90
C SER A 175 -14.86 -9.41 10.22
N GLY A 176 -14.60 -10.70 10.49
CA GLY A 176 -15.58 -11.79 10.44
C GLY A 176 -16.21 -12.19 9.10
N GLY A 177 -16.02 -13.47 8.74
CA GLY A 177 -17.00 -14.26 7.99
C GLY A 177 -16.79 -14.35 6.47
N ASP A 178 -16.27 -15.50 6.04
CA ASP A 178 -16.44 -16.13 4.71
C ASP A 178 -16.44 -15.21 3.48
N ALA A 179 -15.24 -14.77 3.10
CA ALA A 179 -14.89 -14.53 1.71
C ALA A 179 -13.49 -15.11 1.47
N GLY A 180 -13.45 -16.33 0.96
CA GLY A 180 -12.25 -17.13 0.81
C GLY A 180 -11.10 -16.42 0.10
N HIS A 181 -9.88 -16.77 0.54
CA HIS A 181 -8.70 -16.91 -0.32
C HIS A 181 -8.11 -15.67 -1.01
N TYR A 182 -8.21 -14.46 -0.46
CA TYR A 182 -7.27 -13.40 -0.82
C TYR A 182 -6.41 -13.01 0.38
N MET A 183 -5.50 -13.92 0.75
CA MET A 183 -4.28 -13.54 1.46
C MET A 183 -3.49 -12.58 0.56
N MET A 184 -3.75 -11.28 0.68
CA MET A 184 -2.87 -10.24 0.16
C MET A 184 -1.67 -10.17 1.10
N MET A 185 -0.76 -11.14 0.95
CA MET A 185 0.47 -11.29 1.72
C MET A 185 1.24 -9.96 1.76
N GLY A 186 1.40 -9.42 2.97
CA GLY A 186 2.22 -8.27 3.33
C GLY A 186 3.61 -8.25 2.73
N ASP A 187 4.14 -7.04 2.54
CA ASP A 187 5.58 -6.77 2.41
C ASP A 187 6.35 -7.09 3.72
N ALA A 188 5.71 -7.75 4.70
CA ALA A 188 6.41 -8.46 5.75
C ALA A 188 7.12 -9.62 5.05
N GLY A 189 8.43 -9.47 4.89
CA GLY A 189 9.29 -10.47 4.29
C GLY A 189 8.89 -11.86 4.76
N VAL A 190 8.75 -12.76 3.79
CA VAL A 190 9.06 -14.16 4.03
C VAL A 190 10.50 -14.14 4.50
N GLY A 191 10.71 -14.00 5.81
CA GLY A 191 11.86 -14.62 6.44
C GLY A 191 11.79 -16.07 6.02
N ASP A 192 12.93 -16.64 5.64
CA ASP A 192 13.10 -18.08 5.53
C ASP A 192 12.65 -18.71 6.85
N ALA A 193 11.35 -18.98 6.95
CA ALA A 193 10.80 -19.89 7.93
C ALA A 193 11.16 -21.27 7.39
N GLY A 194 12.42 -21.66 7.61
CA GLY A 194 12.81 -23.05 7.66
C GLY A 194 11.84 -23.77 8.58
N GLY A 195 11.07 -24.68 8.01
CA GLY A 195 10.01 -25.39 8.71
C GLY A 195 9.55 -26.56 7.87
N GLY A 196 10.26 -27.68 7.97
CA GLY A 196 9.91 -28.92 7.30
C GLY A 196 10.98 -30.00 7.43
N GLY A 197 11.46 -30.23 8.65
CA GLY A 197 12.21 -31.44 8.97
C GLY A 197 11.25 -32.64 9.08
N ASP A 198 11.72 -33.75 8.52
CA ASP A 198 11.42 -35.16 8.80
C ASP A 198 9.97 -35.60 9.03
N GLY A 199 9.40 -36.24 8.01
CA GLY A 199 8.28 -37.17 8.11
C GLY A 199 8.53 -38.42 7.29
N GLY A 200 9.24 -39.39 7.88
CA GLY A 200 9.39 -40.74 7.34
C GLY A 200 8.11 -41.58 7.48
N GLY A 201 8.05 -42.64 6.66
CA GLY A 201 7.03 -43.70 6.64
C GLY A 201 6.33 -43.73 5.27
N GLY A 202 6.55 -44.68 4.37
CA GLY A 202 6.67 -46.13 4.58
C GLY A 202 5.28 -46.75 4.43
N GLY A 203 5.03 -47.47 3.33
CA GLY A 203 3.81 -48.25 3.16
C GLY A 203 3.44 -48.56 1.71
N ASP A 204 3.95 -49.67 1.21
CA ASP A 204 3.42 -50.40 0.05
C ASP A 204 1.97 -50.84 0.32
N GLY A 205 1.16 -50.84 -0.75
CA GLY A 205 -0.19 -51.39 -0.82
C GLY A 205 -0.70 -51.38 -2.26
#